data_AF-A0A956HPB9-F1
#
_entry.id   AF-A0A956HPB9-F1
#
_cell.length_a   1.000
_cell.length_b   1.000
_cell.length_c   1.000
_cell.angle_alpha   90.00
_cell.angle_beta   90.00
_cell.angle_gamma   90.00
#
_symmetry.space_group_name_H-M   'P 1'
#
loop_
_entity.id
_entity.type
_entity.pdbx_description
1 polymer ?
#
loop_
_entity_poly.entity_id
_entity_poly.type
_entity_poly.pdbx_seq_one_letter_code
_entity_poly.pdbx_strand_id
1 'polypeptide(L)'
;MQRPDPPTRAQLRRLSEVMKKQRIPGRVQVGLALSCPVAWDSMRPVADGVRHCQRCDADVHDLTGLTKAALVARVLEHRASLCGQVVAREDGRVVFGECQEPSRVMRGRIVVRP
;
A
#
# COMPACT_ATOMS: atom_id res chain seq x y z
N MET A 1 10.78 11.29 -16.14
CA MET A 1 10.31 10.40 -15.06
C MET A 1 10.07 11.27 -13.82
N GLN A 2 8.80 11.53 -13.46
CA GLN A 2 8.45 12.45 -12.38
C GLN A 2 8.67 11.76 -11.02
N ARG A 3 9.48 12.39 -10.16
CA ARG A 3 9.70 11.96 -8.78
C ARG A 3 8.37 12.12 -8.02
N PRO A 4 7.90 11.14 -7.23
CA PRO A 4 6.77 11.36 -6.34
C PRO A 4 7.14 12.41 -5.28
N ASP A 5 6.25 13.37 -5.05
CA ASP A 5 6.48 14.46 -4.11
C ASP A 5 6.66 13.94 -2.66
N PRO A 6 7.59 14.52 -1.88
CA PRO A 6 7.75 14.15 -0.48
C PRO A 6 6.46 14.45 0.30
N PRO A 7 6.07 13.57 1.26
CA PRO A 7 4.87 13.79 2.05
C PRO A 7 4.96 15.10 2.84
N THR A 8 3.86 15.83 2.87
CA THR A 8 3.76 17.10 3.58
C THR A 8 3.91 16.91 5.11
N ARG A 9 4.31 17.97 5.82
CA ARG A 9 4.40 17.95 7.29
C ARG A 9 3.09 17.56 7.98
N ALA A 10 1.95 17.90 7.38
CA ALA A 10 0.63 17.51 7.88
C ALA A 10 0.40 15.99 7.77
N GLN A 11 0.80 15.38 6.64
CA GLN A 11 0.76 13.93 6.48
C GLN A 11 1.67 13.25 7.50
N LEU A 12 2.92 13.67 7.65
CA LEU A 12 3.84 13.07 8.64
C LEU A 12 3.30 13.14 10.08
N ARG A 13 2.67 14.25 10.48
CA ARG A 13 2.04 14.38 11.81
C ARG A 13 0.89 13.40 11.99
N ARG A 14 -0.04 13.34 11.04
CA ARG A 14 -1.17 12.42 11.07
C ARG A 14 -0.70 10.96 11.14
N LEU A 15 0.35 10.62 10.39
CA LEU A 15 0.97 9.29 10.45
C LEU A 15 1.56 9.00 11.83
N SER A 16 2.29 9.95 12.41
CA SER A 16 2.85 9.81 13.75
C SER A 16 1.79 9.63 14.84
N GLU A 17 0.64 10.30 14.71
CA GLU A 17 -0.49 10.18 15.62
C GLU A 17 -1.18 8.83 15.49
N VAL A 18 -1.40 8.36 14.25
CA VAL A 18 -1.93 7.02 13.99
C VAL A 18 -0.97 5.96 14.56
N MET A 19 0.33 6.10 14.33
CA MET A 19 1.33 5.16 14.84
C MET A 19 1.38 5.12 16.38
N LYS A 20 1.30 6.28 17.04
CA LYS A 20 1.22 6.39 18.50
C LYS A 20 -0.08 5.81 19.06
N LYS A 21 -1.22 6.13 18.44
CA LYS A 21 -2.54 5.68 18.88
C LYS A 21 -2.70 4.16 18.76
N GLN A 22 -2.16 3.57 17.70
CA GLN A 22 -2.27 2.15 17.38
C GLN A 22 -1.18 1.28 18.06
N ARG A 23 -0.32 1.87 18.94
CA ARG A 23 0.81 1.20 19.63
C ARG A 23 1.66 0.31 18.73
N ILE A 24 1.90 0.78 17.51
CA ILE A 24 2.57 -0.02 16.49
C ILE A 24 4.04 -0.20 16.89
N PRO A 25 4.55 -1.43 17.09
CA PRO A 25 5.95 -1.67 17.40
C PRO A 25 6.85 -1.12 16.29
N GLY A 26 8.04 -0.62 16.64
CA GLY A 26 8.95 0.02 15.68
C GLY A 26 9.37 -0.85 14.48
N ARG A 27 9.09 -2.16 14.51
CA ARG A 27 9.33 -3.09 13.40
C ARG A 27 8.00 -3.54 12.79
N VAL A 28 7.50 -2.78 11.82
CA VAL A 28 6.32 -3.18 11.04
C VAL A 28 6.75 -3.84 9.73
N GLN A 29 6.19 -5.00 9.42
CA GLN A 29 6.34 -5.66 8.12
C GLN A 29 5.09 -5.44 7.26
N VAL A 30 5.31 -5.06 6.01
CA VAL A 30 4.28 -4.89 4.99
C VAL A 30 4.55 -5.89 3.88
N GLY A 31 3.56 -6.69 3.52
CA GLY A 31 3.68 -7.64 2.41
C GLY A 31 2.33 -7.96 1.77
N LEU A 32 2.39 -8.61 0.61
CA LEU A 32 1.21 -9.21 -0.01
C LEU A 32 0.97 -10.59 0.61
N ALA A 33 -0.19 -10.78 1.23
CA ALA A 33 -0.66 -12.08 1.68
C ALA A 33 -1.19 -12.93 0.51
N LEU A 34 -1.76 -12.30 -0.51
CA LEU A 34 -2.32 -12.94 -1.70
C LEU A 34 -2.02 -12.08 -2.90
N SER A 35 -1.55 -12.66 -4.01
CA SER A 35 -1.42 -11.96 -5.29
C SER A 35 -2.73 -12.01 -6.07
N CYS A 36 -3.15 -10.87 -6.61
CA CYS A 36 -4.31 -10.75 -7.49
C CYS A 36 -3.83 -10.77 -8.95
N PRO A 37 -4.27 -11.72 -9.79
CA PRO A 37 -3.83 -11.81 -11.19
C PRO A 37 -4.55 -10.82 -12.11
N VAL A 38 -5.59 -10.12 -11.62
CA VAL A 38 -6.39 -9.20 -12.43
C VAL A 38 -5.58 -7.94 -12.76
N ALA A 39 -5.61 -7.54 -14.04
CA ALA A 39 -4.95 -6.33 -14.51
C ALA A 39 -5.68 -5.09 -13.97
N TRP A 40 -4.92 -4.08 -13.53
CA TRP A 40 -5.47 -2.82 -13.03
C TRP A 40 -6.40 -2.15 -14.03
N ASP A 41 -6.02 -2.14 -15.31
CA ASP A 41 -6.78 -1.49 -16.37
C ASP A 41 -8.11 -2.19 -16.66
N SER A 42 -8.24 -3.47 -16.30
CA SER A 42 -9.49 -4.24 -16.41
C SER A 42 -10.47 -4.01 -15.25
N MET A 43 -10.05 -3.30 -14.20
CA MET A 43 -10.89 -2.98 -13.04
C MET A 43 -11.72 -1.72 -13.28
N ARG A 44 -12.93 -1.67 -12.69
CA ARG A 44 -13.85 -0.54 -12.85
C ARG A 44 -13.37 0.65 -12.01
N PRO A 45 -13.13 1.84 -12.59
CA PRO A 45 -12.78 3.02 -11.80
C PRO A 45 -13.93 3.43 -10.89
N VAL A 46 -13.63 3.68 -9.62
CA VAL A 46 -14.62 4.13 -8.61
C VAL A 46 -14.29 5.53 -8.12
N ALA A 47 -13.00 5.81 -7.92
CA ALA A 47 -12.48 7.13 -7.56
C ALA A 47 -11.04 7.28 -8.07
N ASP A 48 -10.46 8.46 -7.90
CA ASP A 48 -9.05 8.66 -8.24
C ASP A 48 -8.15 7.75 -7.40
N GLY A 49 -7.28 6.99 -8.07
CA GLY A 49 -6.45 5.96 -7.44
C GLY A 49 -7.21 4.77 -6.81
N VAL A 50 -8.52 4.61 -7.08
CA VAL A 50 -9.32 3.48 -6.56
C VAL A 50 -10.11 2.82 -7.67
N ARG A 51 -9.93 1.51 -7.81
CA ARG A 51 -10.68 0.70 -8.77
C ARG A 51 -11.30 -0.52 -8.11
N HIS A 52 -12.48 -0.88 -8.56
CA HIS A 52 -13.21 -2.04 -8.07
C HIS A 52 -12.89 -3.28 -8.92
N CYS A 53 -12.41 -4.32 -8.24
CA CYS A 53 -12.14 -5.62 -8.85
C CYS A 53 -13.39 -6.51 -8.78
N GLN A 54 -14.00 -6.79 -9.93
CA GLN A 54 -15.20 -7.64 -9.98
C GLN A 54 -14.94 -9.10 -9.62
N ARG A 55 -13.69 -9.58 -9.75
CA ARG A 55 -13.36 -10.99 -9.45
C ARG A 55 -13.41 -11.30 -7.96
N CYS A 56 -12.92 -10.38 -7.13
CA CYS A 56 -12.88 -10.57 -5.68
C CYS A 56 -13.87 -9.65 -4.94
N ASP A 57 -14.69 -8.91 -5.70
CA ASP A 57 -15.67 -7.94 -5.22
C ASP A 57 -15.09 -6.99 -4.16
N ALA A 58 -13.95 -6.38 -4.46
CA ALA A 58 -13.25 -5.51 -3.53
C ALA A 58 -12.64 -4.29 -4.22
N ASP A 59 -12.60 -3.18 -3.48
CA ASP A 59 -11.92 -1.97 -3.91
C ASP A 59 -10.41 -2.13 -3.74
N VAL A 60 -9.71 -1.89 -4.85
CA VAL A 60 -8.26 -1.97 -4.99
C VAL A 60 -7.73 -0.55 -5.03
N HIS A 61 -6.94 -0.21 -4.01
CA HIS A 61 -6.31 1.10 -3.89
C HIS A 61 -4.93 1.09 -4.56
N ASP A 62 -4.64 2.11 -5.36
CA ASP A 62 -3.28 2.36 -5.80
C ASP A 62 -2.47 2.94 -4.62
N LEU A 63 -1.50 2.15 -4.15
CA LEU A 63 -0.59 2.51 -3.09
C LEU A 63 0.84 2.63 -3.62
N THR A 64 1.02 2.61 -4.95
CA THR A 64 2.31 2.85 -5.58
C THR A 64 2.77 4.28 -5.27
N GLY A 65 4.07 4.46 -5.02
CA GLY A 65 4.63 5.75 -4.64
C GLY A 65 4.37 6.20 -3.19
N LEU A 66 3.59 5.45 -2.39
CA LEU A 66 3.43 5.77 -0.97
C LEU A 66 4.68 5.45 -0.15
N THR A 67 4.94 6.30 0.85
CA THR A 67 5.94 5.99 1.88
C THR A 67 5.45 4.85 2.78
N LYS A 68 6.39 4.17 3.44
CA LYS A 68 6.07 3.09 4.40
C LYS A 68 5.06 3.52 5.45
N ALA A 69 5.26 4.70 6.04
CA ALA A 69 4.36 5.21 7.06
C ALA A 69 2.95 5.47 6.49
N ALA A 70 2.86 6.11 5.32
CA ALA A 70 1.58 6.38 4.66
C ALA A 70 0.81 5.10 4.33
N LEU A 71 1.51 4.11 3.79
CA LEU A 71 0.91 2.81 3.48
C LEU A 71 0.44 2.10 4.76
N VAL A 72 1.26 2.06 5.81
CA VAL A 72 0.90 1.42 7.08
C VAL A 72 -0.34 2.08 7.69
N ALA A 73 -0.40 3.40 7.73
CA ALA A 73 -1.58 4.10 8.26
C ALA A 73 -2.83 3.77 7.44
N ARG A 74 -2.74 3.79 6.11
CA ARG A 74 -3.85 3.43 5.23
C ARG A 74 -4.33 1.98 5.47
N VAL A 75 -3.42 1.03 5.57
CA VAL A 75 -3.81 -0.38 5.81
C VAL A 75 -4.42 -0.54 7.21
N LEU A 76 -3.97 0.20 8.21
CA LEU A 76 -4.54 0.16 9.56
C LEU A 76 -5.91 0.84 9.67
N GLU A 77 -6.17 1.89 8.89
CA GLU A 77 -7.53 2.45 8.73
C GLU A 77 -8.51 1.38 8.23
N HIS A 78 -8.04 0.45 7.39
CA HIS A 78 -8.81 -0.64 6.81
C HIS A 78 -8.65 -1.98 7.55
N ARG A 79 -8.70 -1.98 8.89
CA ARG A 79 -8.65 -3.21 9.72
C ARG A 79 -7.39 -4.07 9.51
N ALA A 80 -6.24 -3.43 9.25
CA ALA A 80 -4.94 -4.07 9.04
C ALA A 80 -4.80 -4.96 7.78
N SER A 81 -5.78 -4.93 6.87
CA SER A 81 -5.64 -5.55 5.54
C SER A 81 -6.40 -4.79 4.47
N LEU A 82 -5.79 -4.59 3.30
CA LEU A 82 -6.39 -3.82 2.22
C LEU A 82 -6.06 -4.44 0.87
N CYS A 83 -7.02 -4.49 -0.06
CA CYS A 83 -6.72 -4.81 -1.45
C CYS A 83 -6.04 -3.60 -2.11
N GLY A 84 -4.86 -3.80 -2.67
CA GLY A 84 -4.13 -2.70 -3.28
C GLY A 84 -3.07 -3.12 -4.28
N GLN A 85 -2.56 -2.11 -4.97
CA GLN A 85 -1.42 -2.20 -5.87
C GLN A 85 -0.22 -1.52 -5.22
N VAL A 86 0.93 -2.17 -5.24
CA VAL A 86 2.18 -1.69 -4.63
C VAL A 86 3.38 -2.09 -5.48
N VAL A 87 4.49 -1.40 -5.29
CA VAL A 87 5.78 -1.86 -5.79
C VAL A 87 6.34 -2.87 -4.78
N ALA A 88 6.59 -4.10 -5.21
CA ALA A 88 7.07 -5.18 -4.36
C ALA A 88 8.17 -5.99 -5.05
N ARG A 89 9.00 -6.64 -4.25
CA ARG A 89 9.97 -7.63 -4.74
C ARG A 89 9.26 -8.94 -5.10
N GLU A 90 9.96 -9.86 -5.74
CA GLU A 90 9.39 -11.17 -6.08
C GLU A 90 8.88 -11.96 -4.87
N ASP A 91 9.45 -11.75 -3.69
CA ASP A 91 9.03 -12.37 -2.43
C ASP A 91 7.74 -11.76 -1.83
N GLY A 92 7.16 -10.75 -2.48
CA GLY A 92 5.94 -10.07 -2.03
C GLY A 92 6.15 -9.04 -0.93
N ARG A 93 7.41 -8.73 -0.55
CA ARG A 93 7.71 -7.60 0.34
C ARG A 93 7.55 -6.29 -0.41
N VAL A 94 6.81 -5.37 0.22
CA VAL A 94 6.60 -4.03 -0.35
C VAL A 94 7.87 -3.22 -0.24
N VAL A 95 8.22 -2.60 -1.37
CA VAL A 95 9.38 -1.73 -1.51
C VAL A 95 8.93 -0.29 -1.34
N PHE A 96 9.76 0.49 -0.66
CA PHE A 96 9.50 1.91 -0.40
C PHE A 96 10.69 2.74 -0.86
N GLY A 97 10.40 3.90 -1.46
CA GLY A 97 11.43 4.82 -1.94
C GLY A 97 12.31 4.23 -3.05
N GLU A 98 13.52 4.78 -3.19
CA GLU A 98 14.50 4.33 -4.19
C GLU A 98 15.28 3.12 -3.66
N CYS A 99 14.62 1.98 -3.61
CA CYS A 99 15.30 0.72 -3.34
C CYS A 99 15.95 0.21 -4.63
N GLN A 100 17.25 -0.04 -4.62
CA GLN A 100 18.02 -0.50 -5.80
C GLN A 100 17.78 -1.97 -6.17
N GLU A 101 16.89 -2.66 -5.45
CA GLU A 101 16.58 -4.07 -5.67
C GLU A 101 15.52 -4.25 -6.78
N PRO A 102 15.58 -5.37 -7.53
CA PRO A 102 14.59 -5.64 -8.57
C PRO A 102 13.20 -5.72 -7.94
N SER A 103 12.32 -4.83 -8.39
CA SER A 103 10.96 -4.71 -7.91
C SER A 103 10.00 -4.52 -9.08
N ARG A 104 8.77 -4.96 -8.90
CA ARG A 104 7.70 -4.84 -9.89
C ARG A 104 6.42 -4.43 -9.22
N VAL A 105 5.50 -3.91 -10.02
CA VAL A 105 4.16 -3.60 -9.53
C VAL A 105 3.41 -4.91 -9.30
N MET A 106 3.07 -5.18 -8.05
CA MET A 106 2.27 -6.33 -7.63
C MET A 106 0.93 -5.86 -7.08
N ARG A 107 -0.07 -6.74 -7.18
CA ARG A 107 -1.45 -6.47 -6.75
C ARG A 107 -1.88 -7.56 -5.81
N GLY A 108 -2.73 -7.21 -4.85
CA GLY A 108 -3.43 -8.18 -4.02
C GLY A 108 -3.67 -7.71 -2.60
N ARG A 109 -3.81 -8.66 -1.66
CA ARG A 109 -4.16 -8.32 -0.28
C ARG A 109 -2.91 -7.94 0.50
N ILE A 110 -2.80 -6.67 0.83
CA ILE A 110 -1.70 -6.11 1.60
C ILE A 110 -2.03 -6.25 3.07
N VAL A 111 -1.08 -6.78 3.84
CA VAL A 111 -1.21 -6.98 5.28
C VAL A 111 -0.08 -6.28 6.00
N VAL A 112 -0.42 -5.70 7.15
CA VAL A 112 0.54 -5.14 8.09
C VAL A 112 0.65 -6.10 9.27
N ARG A 113 1.87 -6.61 9.51
CA ARG A 113 2.18 -7.46 10.68
C ARG A 113 3.09 -6.70 11.65
N PRO A 114 2.80 -6.76 12.97
CA PRO A 114 3.69 -6.24 14.00
C PRO A 114 4.98 -7.07 14.15
#